data_AF-A0AAD5U0X3-F1
#
_entry.id   AF-A0AAD5U0X3-F1
#
_cell.length_a   1.000
_cell.length_b   1.000
_cell.length_c   1.000
_cell.angle_alpha   90.00
_cell.angle_beta   90.00
_cell.angle_gamma   90.00
#
_symmetry.space_group_name_H-M   'P 1'
#
loop_
_entity.id
_entity.type
_entity.pdbx_description
1 polymer ?
#
loop_
_entity_poly.entity_id
_entity_poly.type
_entity_poly.pdbx_seq_one_letter_code
_entity_poly.pdbx_strand_id
1 'polypeptide(L)'
;MEGIVWLIVLCLAMGTGSFMAGSIPLALHFDEKKLKLLSTLGSGILVGTALIVIIPEGVETLYQLQNLIQNESQRDSLVDLKDPTIIRNLDIAEDNETVFKAHHYIGVSLALGFAIMFLIEHLGNSNHSHQHPSHITVSDMRNGSVSSNENKKGMSATIGLVVHSAADGIALGAASADGRGSLEFMVFLAIMLHKAPSAFGLTTFLLQEGYSRRTIREHLMIFSLSAPLCSLATYFFLLQNGVNEPHIMQKWTGILLLFSAGTFLYVSTVHILPEIYNHSSFAPLSPVTTASTQEKSITKLQIVVFVLGIFSPLFLMIEV
;
A
#
# COMPACT_ATOMS: atom_id res chain seq x y z
N MET A 1 13.11 27.56 4.82
CA MET A 1 12.21 27.66 3.66
C MET A 1 12.58 26.69 2.55
N GLU A 2 13.87 26.33 2.38
CA GLU A 2 14.29 25.33 1.39
C GLU A 2 13.58 23.97 1.52
N GLY A 3 13.49 23.40 2.74
CA GLY A 3 12.87 22.08 2.95
C GLY A 3 11.40 21.98 2.54
N ILE A 4 10.59 23.00 2.84
CA ILE A 4 9.18 23.01 2.42
C ILE A 4 9.01 23.17 0.90
N VAL A 5 9.89 23.93 0.25
CA VAL A 5 9.85 24.08 -1.22
C VAL A 5 10.18 22.74 -1.89
N TRP A 6 11.20 22.05 -1.40
CA TRP A 6 11.57 20.74 -1.91
C TRP A 6 10.45 19.71 -1.71
N LEU A 7 9.84 19.66 -0.52
CA LEU A 7 8.70 18.81 -0.24
C LEU A 7 7.52 19.08 -1.18
N ILE A 8 7.21 20.35 -1.48
CA ILE A 8 6.16 20.70 -2.44
C ILE A 8 6.47 20.15 -3.83
N VAL A 9 7.73 20.26 -4.28
CA VAL A 9 8.17 19.70 -5.57
C VAL A 9 7.98 18.17 -5.59
N LEU A 10 8.40 17.47 -4.54
CA LEU A 10 8.23 16.02 -4.42
C LEU A 10 6.75 15.63 -4.38
N CYS A 11 5.91 16.36 -3.64
CA CYS A 11 4.47 16.15 -3.59
C CYS A 11 3.80 16.32 -4.97
N LEU A 12 4.20 17.35 -5.72
CA LEU A 12 3.69 17.57 -7.08
C LEU A 12 4.14 16.46 -8.04
N ALA A 13 5.43 16.08 -7.99
CA ALA A 13 5.97 14.99 -8.80
C ALA A 13 5.29 13.65 -8.46
N MET A 14 5.05 13.39 -7.18
CA MET A 14 4.38 12.18 -6.71
C MET A 14 2.92 12.11 -7.15
N GLY A 15 2.17 13.19 -6.93
CA GLY A 15 0.76 13.26 -7.31
C GLY A 15 0.56 13.15 -8.83
N THR A 16 1.37 13.88 -9.60
CA THR A 16 1.29 13.86 -11.08
C THR A 16 1.77 12.52 -11.65
N GLY A 17 2.90 11.99 -11.19
CA GLY A 17 3.44 10.72 -11.66
C GLY A 17 2.50 9.55 -11.38
N SER A 18 1.95 9.47 -10.16
CA SER A 18 0.93 8.47 -9.80
C SER A 18 -0.32 8.58 -10.68
N PHE A 19 -0.84 9.80 -10.88
CA PHE A 19 -2.02 10.01 -11.70
C PHE A 19 -1.78 9.67 -13.18
N MET A 20 -0.60 10.01 -13.71
CA MET A 20 -0.20 9.68 -15.07
C MET A 20 -0.07 8.17 -15.26
N ALA A 21 0.63 7.47 -14.35
CA ALA A 21 0.78 6.03 -14.40
C ALA A 21 -0.58 5.30 -14.35
N GLY A 22 -1.46 5.72 -13.44
CA GLY A 22 -2.83 5.18 -13.36
C GLY A 22 -3.73 5.58 -14.53
N SER A 23 -3.40 6.63 -15.30
CA SER A 23 -4.15 7.00 -16.50
C SER A 23 -3.80 6.14 -17.72
N ILE A 24 -2.67 5.43 -17.71
CA ILE A 24 -2.21 4.61 -18.85
C ILE A 24 -3.26 3.56 -19.25
N PRO A 25 -3.85 2.75 -18.33
CA PRO A 25 -4.90 1.80 -18.70
C PRO A 25 -6.21 2.47 -19.17
N LEU A 26 -6.44 3.75 -18.86
CA LEU A 26 -7.61 4.48 -19.37
C LEU A 26 -7.48 4.87 -20.84
N ALA A 27 -6.27 5.24 -21.25
CA ALA A 27 -6.00 5.70 -22.61
C ALA A 27 -6.05 4.55 -23.64
N LEU A 28 -5.91 3.31 -23.18
CA LEU A 28 -5.87 2.14 -24.03
C LEU A 28 -7.26 1.51 -24.21
N HIS A 29 -7.57 1.11 -25.44
CA HIS A 29 -8.77 0.36 -25.79
C HIS A 29 -8.46 -1.14 -25.73
N PHE A 30 -9.15 -1.85 -24.85
CA PHE A 30 -8.91 -3.26 -24.62
C PHE A 30 -10.17 -4.08 -24.89
N ASP A 31 -9.98 -5.21 -25.55
CA ASP A 31 -10.97 -6.29 -25.64
C ASP A 31 -11.04 -7.04 -24.29
N GLU A 32 -12.13 -7.74 -24.01
CA GLU A 32 -12.37 -8.41 -22.70
C GLU A 32 -11.22 -9.35 -22.33
N LYS A 33 -10.68 -10.09 -23.30
CA LYS A 33 -9.52 -10.97 -23.11
C LYS A 33 -8.26 -10.21 -22.70
N LYS A 34 -8.04 -9.03 -23.29
CA LYS A 34 -6.89 -8.17 -22.97
C LYS A 34 -7.06 -7.52 -21.60
N LEU A 35 -8.28 -7.09 -21.24
CA LEU A 35 -8.58 -6.58 -19.89
C LEU A 35 -8.30 -7.63 -18.82
N LYS A 36 -8.71 -8.89 -19.06
CA LYS A 36 -8.45 -9.97 -18.11
C LYS A 36 -6.95 -10.24 -17.93
N LEU A 37 -6.16 -10.23 -19.01
CA LEU A 37 -4.70 -10.35 -18.92
C LEU A 37 -4.05 -9.13 -18.24
N LEU A 38 -4.53 -7.93 -18.54
CA LEU A 38 -4.02 -6.69 -17.97
C LEU A 38 -4.29 -6.59 -16.46
N SER A 39 -5.47 -6.99 -16.03
CA SER A 39 -5.80 -7.07 -14.60
C SER A 39 -5.04 -8.18 -13.89
N THR A 40 -4.84 -9.33 -14.55
CA THR A 40 -3.96 -10.40 -14.03
C THR A 40 -2.52 -9.88 -13.85
N LEU A 41 -2.02 -9.11 -14.82
CA LEU A 41 -0.72 -8.45 -14.73
C LEU A 41 -0.71 -7.42 -13.59
N GLY A 42 -1.75 -6.59 -13.49
CA GLY A 42 -1.92 -5.60 -12.42
C GLY A 42 -1.90 -6.24 -11.03
N SER A 43 -2.59 -7.36 -10.84
CA SER A 43 -2.55 -8.15 -9.60
C SER A 43 -1.16 -8.64 -9.26
N GLY A 44 -0.46 -9.22 -10.25
CA GLY A 44 0.91 -9.67 -10.09
C GLY A 44 1.83 -8.51 -9.68
N ILE A 45 1.69 -7.36 -10.37
CA ILE A 45 2.41 -6.13 -10.06
C ILE A 45 2.16 -5.71 -8.61
N LEU A 46 0.91 -5.75 -8.13
CA LEU A 46 0.58 -5.32 -6.77
C LEU A 46 1.20 -6.26 -5.71
N VAL A 47 1.09 -7.58 -5.90
CA VAL A 47 1.74 -8.58 -5.03
C VAL A 47 3.26 -8.41 -5.04
N GLY A 48 3.84 -8.31 -6.23
CA GLY A 48 5.27 -8.11 -6.42
C GLY A 48 5.78 -6.83 -5.77
N THR A 49 5.02 -5.76 -5.89
CA THR A 49 5.38 -4.45 -5.32
C THR A 49 5.46 -4.52 -3.80
N ALA A 50 4.48 -5.15 -3.13
CA ALA A 50 4.56 -5.37 -1.68
C ALA A 50 5.79 -6.20 -1.29
N LEU A 51 6.01 -7.34 -1.94
CA LEU A 51 7.02 -8.32 -1.52
C LEU A 51 8.45 -7.93 -1.91
N ILE A 52 8.64 -7.33 -3.08
CA ILE A 52 9.96 -7.02 -3.66
C ILE A 52 10.40 -5.60 -3.30
N VAL A 53 9.48 -4.64 -3.21
CA VAL A 53 9.85 -3.23 -3.01
C VAL A 53 9.56 -2.77 -1.59
N ILE A 54 8.31 -2.81 -1.14
CA ILE A 54 7.90 -2.12 0.10
C ILE A 54 8.40 -2.85 1.36
N ILE A 55 8.28 -4.19 1.41
CA ILE A 55 8.77 -4.95 2.57
C ILE A 55 10.28 -4.81 2.73
N PRO A 56 11.12 -5.08 1.70
CA PRO A 56 12.56 -4.93 1.85
C PRO A 56 12.98 -3.53 2.27
N GLU A 57 12.37 -2.49 1.69
CA GLU A 57 12.66 -1.10 2.05
C GLU A 57 12.32 -0.78 3.52
N GLY A 58 11.13 -1.18 3.97
CA GLY A 58 10.72 -0.97 5.36
C GLY A 58 11.60 -1.75 6.35
N VAL A 59 12.04 -2.95 5.97
CA VAL A 59 12.99 -3.76 6.75
C VAL A 59 14.36 -3.09 6.83
N GLU A 60 14.92 -2.68 5.68
CA GLU A 60 16.19 -1.99 5.55
C GLU A 60 16.20 -0.72 6.41
N THR A 61 15.16 0.10 6.33
CA THR A 61 14.99 1.33 7.13
C THR A 61 15.09 1.05 8.64
N LEU A 62 14.45 -0.03 9.13
CA LEU A 62 14.50 -0.38 10.56
C LEU A 62 15.86 -0.96 10.98
N TYR A 63 16.52 -1.73 10.12
CA TYR A 63 17.85 -2.26 10.43
C TYR A 63 18.93 -1.18 10.40
N GLN A 64 18.84 -0.23 9.47
CA GLN A 64 19.71 0.94 9.47
C GLN A 64 19.59 1.71 10.78
N LEU A 65 18.37 1.94 11.27
CA LEU A 65 18.15 2.56 12.57
C LEU A 65 18.75 1.74 13.72
N GLN A 66 18.56 0.42 13.74
CA GLN A 66 19.13 -0.44 14.78
C GLN A 66 20.66 -0.33 14.82
N ASN A 67 21.31 -0.36 13.65
CA ASN A 67 22.76 -0.23 13.56
C ASN A 67 23.24 1.15 14.02
N LEU A 68 22.50 2.22 13.74
CA LEU A 68 22.82 3.57 14.22
C LEU A 68 22.79 3.65 15.75
N ILE A 69 21.71 3.16 16.38
CA ILE A 69 21.56 3.17 17.85
C ILE A 69 22.65 2.32 18.52
N GLN A 70 22.96 1.15 17.96
CA GLN A 70 23.98 0.26 18.51
C GLN A 70 25.39 0.88 18.43
N ASN A 71 25.70 1.61 17.35
CA ASN A 71 26.97 2.30 17.20
C ASN A 71 27.11 3.51 18.15
N GLU A 72 26.02 4.22 18.46
CA GLU A 72 26.03 5.32 19.44
C GLU A 72 26.26 4.81 20.87
N SER A 73 25.51 3.78 21.29
CA SER A 73 25.67 3.15 22.60
C SER A 73 27.12 2.66 22.83
N GLN A 74 27.76 2.11 21.79
CA GLN A 74 29.17 1.69 21.85
C GLN A 74 30.14 2.87 21.93
N ARG A 75 29.86 4.00 21.27
CA ARG A 75 30.70 5.21 21.36
C ARG A 75 30.64 5.83 22.76
N ASP A 76 29.44 5.94 23.33
CA ASP A 76 29.27 6.52 24.67
C ASP A 76 29.98 5.69 25.74
N SER A 77 29.92 4.35 25.62
CA SER A 77 30.65 3.42 26.48
C SER A 77 32.19 3.60 26.40
N LEU A 78 32.73 3.97 25.23
CA LEU A 78 34.17 4.20 25.03
C LEU A 78 34.63 5.57 25.53
N VAL A 79 33.75 6.58 25.53
CA VAL A 79 34.02 7.91 26.07
C VAL A 79 34.07 7.88 27.60
N ASP A 80 33.21 7.07 28.22
CA ASP A 80 33.11 6.90 29.67
C ASP A 80 34.35 6.20 30.29
N LEU A 81 35.01 5.33 29.53
CA LEU A 81 36.30 4.70 29.92
C LEU A 81 37.48 5.67 30.02
N LYS A 82 37.32 6.92 29.54
CA LYS A 82 38.35 7.95 29.63
C LYS A 82 38.32 8.71 30.96
N ASP A 83 37.26 8.53 31.76
CA ASP A 83 37.12 9.10 33.10
C ASP A 83 37.40 8.04 34.19
N PRO A 84 38.52 8.13 34.93
CA PRO A 84 38.96 7.09 35.87
C PRO A 84 38.03 6.92 37.10
N THR A 85 37.04 7.81 37.27
CA THR A 85 36.04 7.76 38.34
C THR A 85 34.87 6.81 38.05
N ILE A 86 34.64 6.43 36.78
CA ILE A 86 33.45 5.67 36.36
C ILE A 86 33.66 4.15 36.38
N ILE A 87 34.91 3.68 36.30
CA ILE A 87 35.25 2.23 36.27
C ILE A 87 34.70 1.47 37.49
N ARG A 88 34.44 2.15 38.62
CA ARG A 88 33.90 1.52 39.82
C ARG A 88 32.37 1.31 39.79
N ASN A 89 31.66 1.96 38.87
CA ASN A 89 30.19 1.85 38.74
C ASN A 89 29.77 1.01 37.51
N LEU A 90 30.72 0.57 36.66
CA LEU A 90 30.43 -0.20 35.45
C LEU A 90 29.89 -1.63 35.72
N ASP A 91 30.14 -2.18 36.91
CA ASP A 91 29.74 -3.55 37.27
C ASP A 91 28.30 -3.67 37.80
N ILE A 92 27.52 -2.57 37.88
CA ILE A 92 26.17 -2.57 38.51
C ILE A 92 25.05 -2.10 37.56
N ALA A 93 25.33 -1.78 36.30
CA ALA A 93 24.32 -1.33 35.33
C ALA A 93 24.14 -2.26 34.11
N GLU A 94 24.34 -3.56 34.27
CA GLU A 94 23.86 -4.57 33.31
C GLU A 94 22.42 -4.99 33.67
N ASP A 95 21.45 -4.09 33.54
CA ASP A 95 20.10 -4.51 33.19
C ASP A 95 19.26 -3.29 32.81
N ASN A 96 18.46 -3.46 31.74
CA ASN A 96 17.34 -2.61 31.36
C ASN A 96 17.50 -1.46 30.34
N GLU A 97 18.55 -1.39 29.51
CA GLU A 97 18.38 -0.76 28.19
C GLU A 97 17.75 -1.78 27.23
N THR A 98 16.46 -1.59 26.95
CA THR A 98 15.76 -2.35 25.91
C THR A 98 16.34 -2.01 24.54
N VAL A 99 17.43 -2.69 24.16
CA VAL A 99 18.06 -2.55 22.84
C VAL A 99 16.97 -2.68 21.78
N PHE A 100 16.81 -1.63 20.97
CA PHE A 100 15.84 -1.61 19.89
C PHE A 100 16.08 -2.81 18.95
N LYS A 101 15.08 -3.68 18.83
CA LYS A 101 15.14 -4.90 18.02
C LYS A 101 14.20 -4.78 16.83
N ALA A 102 14.74 -4.42 15.67
CA ALA A 102 13.98 -4.20 14.42
C ALA A 102 13.04 -5.37 14.08
N HIS A 103 13.48 -6.61 14.26
CA HIS A 103 12.69 -7.82 13.97
C HIS A 103 11.34 -7.90 14.69
N HIS A 104 11.22 -7.33 15.90
CA HIS A 104 9.92 -7.30 16.62
C HIS A 104 8.91 -6.39 15.92
N TYR A 105 9.38 -5.26 15.39
CA TYR A 105 8.52 -4.29 14.71
C TYR A 105 8.12 -4.75 13.32
N ILE A 106 8.94 -5.55 12.63
CA ILE A 106 8.67 -5.95 11.25
C ILE A 106 7.36 -6.73 11.13
N GLY A 107 7.27 -7.87 11.83
CA GLY A 107 6.09 -8.73 11.76
C GLY A 107 4.83 -8.05 12.31
N VAL A 108 4.96 -7.30 13.41
CA VAL A 108 3.84 -6.58 14.03
C VAL A 108 3.29 -5.50 13.11
N SER A 109 4.15 -4.72 12.45
CA SER A 109 3.71 -3.65 11.55
C SER A 109 2.99 -4.21 10.32
N LEU A 110 3.52 -5.28 9.73
CA LEU A 110 2.88 -5.99 8.62
C LEU A 110 1.51 -6.56 9.01
N ALA A 111 1.44 -7.25 10.14
CA ALA A 111 0.20 -7.84 10.64
C ALA A 111 -0.84 -6.76 10.97
N LEU A 112 -0.41 -5.63 11.55
CA LEU A 112 -1.29 -4.50 11.84
C LEU A 112 -1.86 -3.88 10.56
N GLY A 113 -1.03 -3.68 9.54
CA GLY A 113 -1.46 -3.20 8.22
C GLY A 113 -2.53 -4.11 7.60
N PHE A 114 -2.27 -5.41 7.60
CA PHE A 114 -3.21 -6.40 7.09
C PHE A 114 -4.51 -6.44 7.90
N ALA A 115 -4.42 -6.39 9.23
CA ALA A 115 -5.57 -6.45 10.13
C ALA A 115 -6.44 -5.18 10.04
N ILE A 116 -5.84 -3.99 9.91
CA ILE A 116 -6.59 -2.75 9.73
C ILE A 116 -7.37 -2.79 8.41
N MET A 117 -6.78 -3.29 7.33
CA MET A 117 -7.52 -3.47 6.08
C MET A 117 -8.68 -4.44 6.21
N PHE A 118 -8.44 -5.59 6.85
CA PHE A 118 -9.50 -6.54 7.16
C PHE A 118 -10.66 -5.90 7.94
N LEU A 119 -10.33 -5.09 8.94
CA LEU A 119 -11.29 -4.41 9.79
C LEU A 119 -12.06 -3.32 9.04
N ILE A 120 -11.39 -2.51 8.22
CA ILE A 120 -12.01 -1.50 7.36
C ILE A 120 -13.04 -2.14 6.43
N GLU A 121 -12.70 -3.26 5.80
CA GLU A 121 -13.62 -3.96 4.91
C GLU A 121 -14.83 -4.53 5.65
N HIS A 122 -14.62 -5.18 6.80
CA HIS A 122 -15.71 -5.78 7.56
C HIS A 122 -16.63 -4.75 8.23
N LEU A 123 -16.09 -3.64 8.73
CA LEU A 123 -16.88 -2.56 9.33
C LEU A 123 -17.63 -1.75 8.27
N GLY A 124 -17.02 -1.50 7.12
CA GLY A 124 -17.64 -0.77 6.01
C GLY A 124 -18.86 -1.48 5.42
N ASN A 125 -18.89 -2.81 5.47
CA ASN A 125 -19.98 -3.60 4.93
C ASN A 125 -21.17 -3.78 5.89
N SER A 126 -21.05 -3.41 7.17
CA SER A 126 -22.05 -3.69 8.21
C SER A 126 -23.15 -2.62 8.37
N ASN A 127 -23.09 -1.51 7.63
CA ASN A 127 -23.91 -0.33 7.95
C ASN A 127 -25.31 -0.23 7.28
N HIS A 128 -25.83 -1.24 6.57
CA HIS A 128 -27.25 -1.23 6.17
C HIS A 128 -27.86 -2.64 6.07
N SER A 129 -28.17 -3.22 7.23
CA SER A 129 -29.11 -4.35 7.36
C SER A 129 -30.44 -3.86 7.93
N HIS A 130 -31.15 -3.01 7.20
CA HIS A 130 -32.59 -2.78 7.40
C HIS A 130 -33.30 -2.84 6.06
N GLN A 131 -33.51 -4.06 5.59
CA GLN A 131 -34.40 -4.33 4.46
C GLN A 131 -35.82 -4.46 5.01
N HIS A 132 -36.60 -3.38 4.91
CA HIS A 132 -38.04 -3.46 5.12
C HIS A 132 -38.67 -4.25 3.95
N PRO A 133 -39.55 -5.22 4.21
CA PRO A 133 -40.26 -5.94 3.16
C PRO A 133 -41.32 -5.02 2.57
N SER A 134 -41.04 -4.35 1.46
CA SER A 134 -42.08 -3.71 0.66
C SER A 134 -42.31 -4.54 -0.61
N HIS A 135 -43.51 -5.11 -0.64
CA HIS A 135 -44.29 -5.64 -1.75
C HIS A 135 -43.62 -5.55 -3.15
N ILE A 136 -43.14 -6.68 -3.66
CA ILE A 136 -42.59 -6.82 -5.02
C ILE A 136 -43.72 -6.59 -6.03
N THR A 137 -43.60 -5.54 -6.85
CA THR A 137 -44.47 -5.34 -8.01
C THR A 137 -43.88 -6.04 -9.22
N VAL A 138 -44.73 -6.59 -10.10
CA VAL A 138 -44.32 -7.31 -11.32
C VAL A 138 -43.52 -6.41 -12.29
N SER A 139 -43.59 -5.09 -12.10
CA SER A 139 -42.77 -4.07 -12.79
C SER A 139 -41.28 -4.08 -12.41
N ASP A 140 -40.90 -4.60 -11.24
CA ASP A 140 -39.51 -4.57 -10.75
C ASP A 140 -38.64 -5.72 -11.30
N MET A 141 -39.24 -6.75 -11.91
CA MET A 141 -38.51 -7.84 -12.56
C MET A 141 -37.89 -7.44 -13.92
N ARG A 142 -38.19 -6.24 -14.45
CA ARG A 142 -37.62 -5.77 -15.72
C ARG A 142 -36.34 -4.97 -15.57
N ASN A 143 -35.99 -4.56 -14.36
CA ASN A 143 -34.73 -3.89 -14.03
C ASN A 143 -33.97 -4.75 -13.02
N GLY A 144 -33.12 -5.66 -13.51
CA GLY A 144 -32.25 -6.48 -12.67
C GLY A 144 -31.33 -5.63 -11.80
N SER A 145 -31.72 -5.43 -10.53
CA SER A 145 -30.94 -4.76 -9.50
C SER A 145 -29.88 -5.70 -8.91
N VAL A 146 -28.95 -6.15 -9.76
CA VAL A 146 -27.74 -6.89 -9.34
C VAL A 146 -26.62 -5.91 -8.88
N SER A 147 -26.84 -4.60 -9.03
CA SER A 147 -25.82 -3.53 -8.92
C SER A 147 -25.34 -3.18 -7.49
N SER A 148 -25.96 -3.67 -6.42
CA SER A 148 -25.68 -3.18 -5.06
C SER A 148 -24.54 -3.91 -4.32
N ASN A 149 -24.17 -5.13 -4.74
CA ASN A 149 -23.14 -5.90 -4.04
C ASN A 149 -21.75 -5.82 -4.73
N GLU A 150 -21.71 -5.71 -6.06
CA GLU A 150 -20.44 -5.54 -6.82
C GLU A 150 -19.84 -4.14 -6.64
N ASN A 151 -20.66 -3.09 -6.61
CA ASN A 151 -20.21 -1.71 -6.33
C ASN A 151 -19.56 -1.52 -4.95
N LYS A 152 -19.75 -2.45 -4.01
CA LYS A 152 -19.17 -2.38 -2.66
C LYS A 152 -17.73 -2.94 -2.60
N LYS A 153 -17.41 -3.94 -3.42
CA LYS A 153 -16.05 -4.52 -3.50
C LYS A 153 -15.03 -3.52 -4.05
N GLY A 154 -15.36 -2.83 -5.15
CA GLY A 154 -14.48 -1.83 -5.75
C GLY A 154 -14.20 -0.61 -4.85
N MET A 155 -15.20 -0.22 -4.04
CA MET A 155 -15.06 0.84 -3.04
C MET A 155 -14.09 0.44 -1.92
N SER A 156 -14.19 -0.79 -1.41
CA SER A 156 -13.32 -1.32 -0.35
C SER A 156 -11.85 -1.32 -0.77
N ALA A 157 -11.55 -1.85 -1.97
CA ALA A 157 -10.20 -1.86 -2.52
C ALA A 157 -9.61 -0.44 -2.65
N THR A 158 -10.44 0.53 -3.05
CA THR A 158 -10.00 1.93 -3.20
C THR A 158 -9.75 2.58 -1.85
N ILE A 159 -10.62 2.38 -0.87
CA ILE A 159 -10.41 2.87 0.50
C ILE A 159 -9.10 2.31 1.05
N GLY A 160 -8.84 1.02 0.83
CA GLY A 160 -7.60 0.40 1.27
C GLY A 160 -6.35 1.01 0.64
N LEU A 161 -6.40 1.26 -0.66
CA LEU A 161 -5.30 1.91 -1.38
C LEU A 161 -5.13 3.39 -1.02
N VAL A 162 -6.20 4.08 -0.62
CA VAL A 162 -6.10 5.45 -0.10
C VAL A 162 -5.42 5.45 1.26
N VAL A 163 -5.78 4.54 2.17
CA VAL A 163 -5.11 4.42 3.48
C VAL A 163 -3.64 4.02 3.33
N HIS A 164 -3.33 3.11 2.40
CA HIS A 164 -1.97 2.79 1.98
C HIS A 164 -1.21 4.06 1.56
N SER A 165 -1.76 4.79 0.60
CA SER A 165 -1.15 6.03 0.12
C SER A 165 -1.02 7.09 1.22
N ALA A 166 -1.91 7.11 2.20
CA ALA A 166 -1.79 8.03 3.33
C ALA A 166 -0.57 7.68 4.20
N ALA A 167 -0.31 6.39 4.43
CA ALA A 167 0.87 5.93 5.16
C ALA A 167 2.17 6.36 4.46
N ASP A 168 2.24 6.24 3.13
CA ASP A 168 3.39 6.73 2.33
C ASP A 168 3.59 8.24 2.52
N GLY A 169 2.49 9.00 2.51
CA GLY A 169 2.51 10.43 2.74
C GLY A 169 3.07 10.80 4.11
N ILE A 170 2.60 10.15 5.17
CA ILE A 170 3.09 10.39 6.54
C ILE A 170 4.58 10.06 6.64
N ALA A 171 5.03 8.94 6.03
CA ALA A 171 6.44 8.55 6.00
C ALA A 171 7.32 9.60 5.30
N LEU A 172 6.91 10.09 4.12
CA LEU A 172 7.62 11.15 3.40
C LEU A 172 7.62 12.47 4.19
N GLY A 173 6.48 12.85 4.77
CA GLY A 173 6.37 14.07 5.58
C GLY A 173 7.27 14.05 6.82
N ALA A 174 7.39 12.89 7.47
CA ALA A 174 8.31 12.68 8.58
C ALA A 174 9.78 12.75 8.15
N ALA A 175 10.14 12.13 7.02
CA ALA A 175 11.49 12.20 6.47
C ALA A 175 11.89 13.63 6.07
N SER A 176 10.94 14.43 5.58
CA SER A 176 11.17 15.82 5.15
C SER A 176 11.40 16.76 6.33
N ALA A 177 10.89 16.43 7.52
CA ALA A 177 11.07 17.24 8.73
C ALA A 177 12.49 17.17 9.31
N ASP A 178 13.27 16.13 8.98
CA ASP A 178 14.65 15.93 9.45
C ASP A 178 15.68 16.86 8.75
N GLY A 179 15.28 17.54 7.66
CA GLY A 179 16.14 18.48 6.93
C GLY A 179 17.30 17.84 6.15
N ARG A 180 17.44 16.51 6.19
CA ARG A 180 18.40 15.73 5.38
C ARG A 180 17.78 15.39 4.03
N GLY A 181 17.95 16.28 3.04
CA GLY A 181 17.35 16.12 1.71
C GLY A 181 17.69 14.80 0.97
N SER A 182 18.77 14.11 1.36
CA SER A 182 19.11 12.79 0.81
C SER A 182 18.17 11.67 1.26
N LEU A 183 17.76 11.67 2.53
CA LEU A 183 16.82 10.68 3.06
C LEU A 183 15.43 10.94 2.49
N GLU A 184 15.01 12.21 2.45
CA GLU A 184 13.74 12.63 1.84
C GLU A 184 13.65 12.18 0.38
N PHE A 185 14.69 12.41 -0.42
CA PHE A 185 14.71 12.00 -1.82
C PHE A 185 14.73 10.47 -2.00
N MET A 186 15.47 9.75 -1.16
CA MET A 186 15.50 8.28 -1.18
C MET A 186 14.12 7.69 -0.84
N VAL A 187 13.47 8.18 0.22
CA VAL A 187 12.12 7.77 0.61
C VAL A 187 11.10 8.13 -0.48
N PHE A 188 11.21 9.32 -1.08
CA PHE A 188 10.37 9.70 -2.22
C PHE A 188 10.54 8.74 -3.40
N LEU A 189 11.78 8.41 -3.78
CA LEU A 189 12.04 7.51 -4.89
C LEU A 189 11.50 6.12 -4.60
N ALA A 190 11.76 5.60 -3.40
CA ALA A 190 11.22 4.33 -2.94
C ALA A 190 9.67 4.30 -3.04
N ILE A 191 9.00 5.34 -2.54
CA ILE A 191 7.54 5.51 -2.64
C ILE A 191 7.09 5.55 -4.10
N MET A 192 7.73 6.37 -4.93
CA MET A 192 7.37 6.55 -6.32
C MET A 192 7.47 5.25 -7.13
N LEU A 193 8.50 4.46 -6.88
CA LEU A 193 8.74 3.18 -7.57
C LEU A 193 7.63 2.17 -7.33
N HIS A 194 6.99 2.20 -6.17
CA HIS A 194 5.82 1.36 -5.93
C HIS A 194 4.48 2.04 -6.23
N LYS A 195 4.37 3.36 -6.07
CA LYS A 195 3.11 4.11 -6.26
C LYS A 195 2.62 4.12 -7.70
N ALA A 196 3.52 4.22 -8.68
CA ALA A 196 3.15 4.17 -10.10
C ALA A 196 2.59 2.78 -10.49
N PRO A 197 3.26 1.66 -10.15
CA PRO A 197 2.68 0.32 -10.26
C PRO A 197 1.34 0.15 -9.51
N SER A 198 1.22 0.70 -8.30
CA SER A 198 -0.03 0.68 -7.52
C SER A 198 -1.19 1.38 -8.24
N ALA A 199 -0.94 2.57 -8.79
CA ALA A 199 -1.94 3.35 -9.52
C ALA A 199 -2.41 2.64 -10.80
N PHE A 200 -1.48 1.99 -11.50
CA PHE A 200 -1.78 1.15 -12.65
C PHE A 200 -2.66 -0.04 -12.23
N GLY A 201 -2.26 -0.79 -11.19
CA GLY A 201 -3.02 -1.93 -10.67
C GLY A 201 -4.45 -1.57 -10.28
N LEU A 202 -4.62 -0.50 -9.47
CA LEU A 202 -5.93 0.03 -9.06
C LEU A 202 -6.84 0.28 -10.26
N THR A 203 -6.31 0.96 -11.26
CA THR A 203 -7.06 1.32 -12.46
C THR A 203 -7.50 0.09 -13.24
N THR A 204 -6.59 -0.86 -13.45
CA THR A 204 -6.90 -2.10 -14.17
C THR A 204 -7.96 -2.93 -13.47
N PHE A 205 -7.93 -2.95 -12.13
CA PHE A 205 -8.93 -3.60 -11.30
C PHE A 205 -10.30 -2.93 -11.46
N LEU A 206 -10.40 -1.60 -11.30
CA LEU A 206 -11.67 -0.89 -11.44
C LEU A 206 -12.26 -0.96 -12.86
N LEU A 207 -11.40 -1.10 -13.88
CA LEU A 207 -11.85 -1.35 -15.25
C LEU A 207 -12.46 -2.73 -15.42
N GLN A 208 -11.90 -3.74 -14.77
CA GLN A 208 -12.46 -5.10 -14.79
C GLN A 208 -13.80 -5.16 -14.06
N GLU A 209 -13.94 -4.44 -12.95
CA GLU A 209 -15.19 -4.31 -12.19
C GLU A 209 -16.28 -3.51 -12.95
N GLY A 210 -15.97 -2.97 -14.13
CA GLY A 210 -16.95 -2.28 -14.99
C GLY A 210 -17.29 -0.85 -14.58
N TYR A 211 -16.49 -0.20 -13.71
CA TYR A 211 -16.71 1.20 -13.34
C TYR A 211 -16.57 2.14 -14.55
N SER A 212 -17.35 3.23 -14.52
CA SER A 212 -17.26 4.26 -15.56
C SER A 212 -15.87 4.92 -15.55
N ARG A 213 -15.33 5.28 -16.72
CA ARG A 213 -14.04 5.99 -16.85
C ARG A 213 -13.98 7.29 -16.04
N ARG A 214 -15.13 7.91 -15.73
CA ARG A 214 -15.20 9.09 -14.85
C ARG A 214 -14.98 8.70 -13.39
N THR A 215 -15.70 7.70 -12.91
CA THR A 215 -15.57 7.20 -11.53
C THR A 215 -14.16 6.70 -11.25
N ILE A 216 -13.55 6.00 -12.21
CA ILE A 216 -12.15 5.54 -12.09
C ILE A 216 -11.18 6.72 -11.94
N ARG A 217 -11.37 7.80 -12.73
CA ARG A 217 -10.54 9.02 -12.59
C ARG A 217 -10.72 9.68 -11.22
N GLU A 218 -11.93 9.68 -10.67
CA GLU A 218 -12.20 10.21 -9.33
C GLU A 218 -11.46 9.37 -8.25
N HIS A 219 -11.53 8.04 -8.33
CA HIS A 219 -10.84 7.13 -7.41
C HIS A 219 -9.31 7.29 -7.52
N LEU A 220 -8.79 7.37 -8.75
CA LEU A 220 -7.37 7.61 -9.02
C LEU A 220 -6.89 8.98 -8.53
N MET A 221 -7.72 10.03 -8.61
CA MET A 221 -7.38 11.35 -8.06
C MET A 221 -7.29 11.31 -6.54
N ILE A 222 -8.25 10.67 -5.85
CA ILE A 222 -8.22 10.54 -4.39
C ILE A 222 -6.98 9.76 -3.94
N PHE A 223 -6.67 8.64 -4.61
CA PHE A 223 -5.45 7.86 -4.38
C PHE A 223 -4.17 8.68 -4.58
N SER A 224 -4.08 9.43 -5.68
CA SER A 224 -2.86 10.17 -6.04
C SER A 224 -2.64 11.39 -5.13
N LEU A 225 -3.71 12.02 -4.64
CA LEU A 225 -3.65 13.17 -3.73
C LEU A 225 -3.47 12.79 -2.26
N SER A 226 -3.80 11.56 -1.88
CA SER A 226 -3.70 11.12 -0.48
C SER A 226 -2.28 11.26 0.09
N ALA A 227 -1.24 10.75 -0.61
CA ALA A 227 0.14 10.87 -0.14
C ALA A 227 0.63 12.33 -0.06
N PRO A 228 0.47 13.18 -1.10
CA PRO A 228 0.86 14.59 -1.02
C PRO A 228 0.20 15.35 0.13
N LEU A 229 -1.11 15.15 0.34
CA LEU A 229 -1.85 15.83 1.39
C LEU A 229 -1.39 15.39 2.79
N CYS A 230 -1.24 14.08 3.00
CA CYS A 230 -0.73 13.55 4.27
C CYS A 230 0.72 13.97 4.53
N SER A 231 1.56 14.03 3.50
CA SER A 231 2.96 14.45 3.65
C SER A 231 3.09 15.90 4.09
N LEU A 232 2.35 16.81 3.46
CA LEU A 232 2.30 18.21 3.88
C LEU A 232 1.73 18.35 5.29
N ALA A 233 0.64 17.65 5.60
CA ALA A 233 0.03 17.68 6.93
C ALA A 233 1.01 17.21 8.02
N THR A 234 1.72 16.10 7.79
CA THR A 234 2.72 15.57 8.72
C THR A 234 3.90 16.51 8.88
N TYR A 235 4.42 17.09 7.80
CA TYR A 235 5.52 18.07 7.87
C TYR A 235 5.15 19.27 8.75
N PHE A 236 3.98 19.88 8.53
CA PHE A 236 3.53 21.01 9.35
C PHE A 236 3.25 20.62 10.80
N PHE A 237 2.67 19.44 11.01
CA PHE A 237 2.42 18.92 12.35
C PHE A 237 3.73 18.75 13.13
N LEU A 238 4.76 18.16 12.52
CA LEU A 238 6.06 17.96 13.18
C LEU A 238 6.79 19.30 13.41
N LEU A 239 6.72 20.22 12.45
CA LEU A 239 7.31 21.55 12.58
C LEU A 239 6.72 22.34 13.76
N GLN A 240 5.41 22.21 14.00
CA GLN A 240 4.74 22.90 15.10
C GLN A 240 5.03 22.26 16.47
N ASN A 241 5.20 20.94 16.52
CA ASN A 241 5.42 20.21 17.77
C ASN A 241 6.91 20.07 18.15
N GLY A 242 7.84 20.47 17.28
CA GLY A 242 9.28 20.50 17.57
C GLY A 242 9.91 19.12 17.79
N VAL A 243 9.33 18.07 17.20
CA VAL A 243 9.83 16.69 17.31
C VAL A 243 11.04 16.54 16.38
N ASN A 244 12.23 16.80 16.91
CA ASN A 244 13.49 16.81 16.14
C ASN A 244 14.40 15.61 16.45
N GLU A 245 13.80 14.45 16.74
CA GLU A 245 14.57 13.23 17.03
C GLU A 245 14.69 12.37 15.76
N PRO A 246 15.84 12.36 15.06
CA PRO A 246 16.00 11.67 13.78
C PRO A 246 15.74 10.17 13.89
N HIS A 247 16.14 9.57 15.01
CA HIS A 247 15.95 8.15 15.30
C HIS A 247 14.45 7.78 15.40
N ILE A 248 13.65 8.67 16.00
CA ILE A 248 12.21 8.45 16.14
C ILE A 248 11.55 8.57 14.76
N MET A 249 11.93 9.56 13.96
CA MET A 249 11.41 9.73 12.60
C MET A 249 11.70 8.51 11.72
N GLN A 250 12.96 8.05 11.68
CA GLN A 250 13.34 6.86 10.91
C GLN A 250 12.61 5.60 11.38
N LYS A 251 12.40 5.44 12.70
CA LYS A 251 11.62 4.33 13.26
C LYS A 251 10.20 4.33 12.73
N TRP A 252 9.52 5.46 12.79
CA TRP A 252 8.14 5.58 12.31
C TRP A 252 8.05 5.41 10.80
N THR A 253 9.00 5.94 10.02
CA THR A 253 9.08 5.72 8.57
C THR A 253 9.12 4.24 8.23
N GLY A 254 10.04 3.47 8.83
CA GLY A 254 10.13 2.02 8.59
C GLY A 254 8.87 1.24 9.03
N ILE A 255 8.32 1.58 10.21
CA ILE A 255 7.06 1.00 10.70
C ILE A 255 5.89 1.30 9.75
N LEU A 256 5.77 2.53 9.26
CA LEU A 256 4.70 2.95 8.37
C LEU A 256 4.83 2.31 6.98
N LEU A 257 6.05 2.15 6.45
CA LEU A 257 6.28 1.42 5.21
C LEU A 257 5.85 -0.05 5.33
N LEU A 258 6.19 -0.72 6.45
CA LEU A 258 5.77 -2.10 6.69
C LEU A 258 4.27 -2.24 6.95
N PHE A 259 3.67 -1.28 7.66
CA PHE A 259 2.22 -1.16 7.77
C PHE A 259 1.56 -0.99 6.39
N SER A 260 2.13 -0.14 5.55
CA SER A 260 1.71 0.10 4.16
C SER A 260 1.78 -1.20 3.33
N ALA A 261 2.87 -1.96 3.46
CA ALA A 261 3.02 -3.27 2.82
C ALA A 261 1.98 -4.30 3.28
N GLY A 262 1.67 -4.35 4.58
CA GLY A 262 0.65 -5.24 5.13
C GLY A 262 -0.74 -4.94 4.57
N THR A 263 -1.08 -3.65 4.47
CA THR A 263 -2.30 -3.18 3.81
C THR A 263 -2.35 -3.64 2.34
N PHE A 264 -1.25 -3.52 1.62
CA PHE A 264 -1.17 -3.84 0.20
C PHE A 264 -1.27 -5.35 -0.07
N LEU A 265 -0.67 -6.17 0.80
CA LEU A 265 -0.82 -7.62 0.77
C LEU A 265 -2.27 -8.04 0.98
N TYR A 266 -3.00 -7.38 1.90
CA TYR A 266 -4.42 -7.67 2.09
C TYR A 266 -5.22 -7.43 0.81
N VAL A 267 -5.13 -6.23 0.23
CA VAL A 267 -5.85 -5.86 -1.00
C VAL A 267 -5.52 -6.85 -2.11
N SER A 268 -4.23 -7.17 -2.30
CA SER A 268 -3.78 -8.07 -3.36
C SER A 268 -4.27 -9.51 -3.18
N THR A 269 -4.27 -10.03 -1.95
CA THR A 269 -4.60 -11.44 -1.66
C THR A 269 -6.10 -11.70 -1.47
N VAL A 270 -6.86 -10.71 -0.99
CA VAL A 270 -8.28 -10.85 -0.67
C VAL A 270 -9.18 -10.35 -1.79
N HIS A 271 -8.84 -9.25 -2.45
CA HIS A 271 -9.68 -8.72 -3.54
C HIS A 271 -9.25 -9.19 -4.91
N ILE A 272 -7.95 -9.21 -5.17
CA ILE A 272 -7.48 -9.29 -6.55
C ILE A 272 -7.14 -10.73 -6.95
N LEU A 273 -6.46 -11.47 -6.08
CA LEU A 273 -6.14 -12.87 -6.37
C LEU A 273 -7.41 -13.72 -6.56
N PRO A 274 -8.44 -13.70 -5.68
CA PRO A 274 -9.62 -14.55 -5.84
C PRO A 274 -10.46 -14.18 -7.08
N GLU A 275 -10.45 -12.92 -7.51
CA GLU A 275 -11.18 -12.47 -8.70
C GLU A 275 -10.61 -13.10 -9.98
N ILE A 276 -9.29 -13.33 -10.04
CA ILE A 276 -8.65 -14.05 -11.15
C ILE A 276 -9.09 -15.52 -11.20
N TYR A 277 -9.31 -16.15 -10.04
CA TYR A 277 -9.76 -17.54 -9.94
C TYR A 277 -11.28 -17.70 -10.12
N ASN A 278 -12.10 -16.73 -9.67
CA ASN A 278 -13.56 -16.88 -9.58
C ASN A 278 -14.36 -16.10 -10.65
N HIS A 279 -13.78 -15.15 -11.38
CA HIS A 279 -14.55 -14.41 -12.40
C HIS A 279 -14.63 -15.13 -13.75
N SER A 280 -15.67 -15.95 -13.88
CA SER A 280 -16.41 -16.14 -15.14
C SER A 280 -17.88 -16.48 -14.89
N SER A 281 -18.48 -15.78 -13.92
CA SER A 281 -19.88 -15.93 -13.53
C SER A 281 -20.75 -14.89 -14.23
N PHE A 282 -20.93 -15.02 -15.55
CA PHE A 282 -22.12 -14.50 -16.23
C PHE A 282 -22.35 -15.33 -17.50
N ALA A 283 -22.93 -16.51 -17.34
CA ALA A 283 -23.60 -17.23 -18.42
C ALA A 283 -25.11 -17.02 -18.23
N PRO A 284 -25.85 -16.47 -19.21
CA PRO A 284 -27.31 -16.42 -19.15
C PRO A 284 -27.86 -17.84 -19.05
N LEU A 285 -28.83 -18.04 -18.16
CA LEU A 285 -29.51 -19.32 -17.94
C LEU A 285 -30.00 -19.92 -19.27
N SER A 286 -29.32 -20.97 -19.74
CA SER A 286 -29.91 -21.98 -20.62
C SER A 286 -30.45 -23.10 -19.74
N PRO A 287 -31.71 -23.53 -19.89
CA PRO A 287 -32.27 -24.54 -19.01
C PRO A 287 -31.75 -25.93 -19.38
N VAL A 288 -31.28 -26.64 -18.35
CA VAL A 288 -31.16 -28.10 -18.27
C VAL A 288 -30.24 -28.75 -19.32
N THR A 289 -28.96 -28.92 -18.98
CA THR A 289 -28.25 -30.17 -19.31
C THR A 289 -27.13 -30.42 -18.27
N THR A 290 -27.23 -31.55 -17.59
CA THR A 290 -26.19 -32.29 -16.83
C THR A 290 -25.03 -31.50 -16.23
N ALA A 291 -25.01 -31.42 -14.90
CA ALA A 291 -23.89 -30.98 -14.10
C ALA A 291 -22.61 -31.78 -14.40
N SER A 292 -21.75 -31.23 -15.28
CA SER A 292 -20.31 -31.41 -15.17
C SER A 292 -19.80 -30.22 -14.36
N THR A 293 -19.27 -30.50 -13.17
CA THR A 293 -18.39 -29.60 -12.40
C THR A 293 -17.18 -29.29 -13.26
N GLN A 294 -17.32 -28.31 -14.17
CA GLN A 294 -16.20 -27.81 -14.94
C GLN A 294 -15.46 -26.85 -14.01
N GLU A 295 -14.52 -27.39 -13.22
CA GLU A 295 -13.48 -26.59 -12.57
C GLU A 295 -12.81 -25.76 -13.66
N LYS A 296 -13.17 -24.48 -13.73
CA LYS A 296 -12.57 -23.55 -14.69
C LYS A 296 -11.17 -23.20 -14.19
N SER A 297 -10.21 -23.99 -14.67
CA SER A 297 -8.79 -23.77 -14.42
C SER A 297 -8.30 -22.47 -15.08
N ILE A 298 -7.44 -21.73 -14.37
CA ILE A 298 -6.72 -20.57 -14.90
C ILE A 298 -5.99 -20.97 -16.18
N THR A 299 -6.02 -20.11 -17.21
CA THR A 299 -5.29 -20.39 -18.44
C THR A 299 -3.78 -20.35 -18.15
N LYS A 300 -2.97 -21.27 -18.69
CA LYS A 300 -1.50 -21.25 -18.53
C LYS A 300 -0.89 -19.86 -18.81
N LEU A 301 -1.44 -19.14 -19.79
CA LEU A 301 -1.05 -17.77 -20.12
C LEU A 301 -1.28 -16.78 -18.97
N GLN A 302 -2.40 -16.87 -18.24
CA GLN A 302 -2.68 -16.00 -17.10
C GLN A 302 -1.70 -16.26 -15.94
N ILE A 303 -1.34 -17.52 -15.70
CA ILE A 303 -0.31 -17.86 -14.71
C ILE A 303 1.02 -17.21 -15.09
N VAL A 304 1.43 -17.33 -16.35
CA VAL A 304 2.68 -16.70 -16.84
C VAL A 304 2.62 -15.18 -16.69
N VAL A 305 1.52 -14.55 -17.09
CA VAL A 305 1.35 -13.09 -16.97
C VAL A 305 1.33 -12.62 -15.51
N PHE A 306 0.68 -13.37 -14.61
CA PHE A 306 0.69 -13.09 -13.18
C PHE A 306 2.11 -13.17 -12.62
N VAL A 307 2.84 -14.25 -12.90
CA VAL A 307 4.23 -14.43 -12.47
C VAL A 307 5.13 -13.33 -13.02
N LEU A 308 4.98 -12.97 -14.29
CA LEU A 308 5.71 -11.84 -14.87
C LEU A 308 5.39 -10.52 -14.16
N GLY A 309 4.13 -10.31 -13.77
CA GLY A 309 3.72 -9.16 -12.95
C GLY A 309 4.37 -9.17 -11.56
N ILE A 310 4.47 -10.32 -10.88
CA ILE A 310 5.14 -10.41 -9.57
C ILE A 310 6.59 -9.95 -9.66
N PHE A 311 7.30 -10.36 -10.70
CA PHE A 311 8.73 -10.04 -10.84
C PHE A 311 8.98 -8.71 -11.56
N SER A 312 7.98 -8.07 -12.18
CA SER A 312 8.21 -6.82 -12.90
C SER A 312 8.75 -5.67 -12.03
N PRO A 313 8.37 -5.51 -10.75
CA PRO A 313 8.96 -4.50 -9.87
C PRO A 313 10.45 -4.74 -9.57
N LEU A 314 10.98 -5.95 -9.80
CA LEU A 314 12.41 -6.22 -9.67
C LEU A 314 13.23 -5.33 -10.62
N PHE A 315 12.74 -5.08 -11.83
CA PHE A 315 13.42 -4.18 -12.79
C PHE A 315 13.52 -2.75 -12.27
N LEU A 316 12.56 -2.33 -11.43
CA LEU A 316 12.56 -1.01 -10.81
C LEU A 316 13.58 -0.91 -9.66
N MET A 317 14.01 -2.03 -9.07
CA MET A 317 15.03 -2.05 -8.01
C MET A 317 16.46 -2.19 -8.52
N ILE A 318 16.67 -2.61 -9.77
CA ILE A 318 18.03 -2.76 -10.34
C ILE A 318 18.67 -1.39 -10.64
N GLU A 319 17.87 -0.33 -10.72
CA GLU A 319 18.31 1.03 -11.09
C GLU A 319 18.44 2.01 -9.91
N VAL A 320 18.22 1.54 -8.67
CA VAL A 320 18.34 2.31 -7.41
C VAL A 320 19.53 1.81 -6.61
#